data_AF-A0A834PDE1-F1
#
_entry.id   AF-A0A834PDE1-F1
#
_cell.length_a   1.000
_cell.length_b   1.000
_cell.length_c   1.000
_cell.angle_alpha   90.00
_cell.angle_beta   90.00
_cell.angle_gamma   90.00
#
_symmetry.space_group_name_H-M   'P 1'
#
loop_
_entity.id
_entity.type
_entity.pdbx_description
1 polymer ?
#
loop_
_entity_poly.entity_id
_entity_poly.type
_entity_poly.pdbx_seq_one_letter_code
_entity_poly.pdbx_strand_id
1 'polypeptide(L)'
;MRRARARFVYLQRRWIRLKEKDSYGNEVPRLARPLPVEYLLVDVPASTPLTPQFTFYANDDITPFLIENRLIDGQVQEFRSLCAYMQQFNSDQFLEAISDFHLLLFITTMDMLPMKDHMVPLLEAVRNKDKQMAMEWARSEHWATVEQLISATAASTSQIAQVPFNSGTIRPSSSLPAASTSVAVGTEAAANSSADQELWTCPHCTFINGAEFSICEMCSLPRDDEDVFS
;
A
#
# COMPACT_ATOMS: atom_id res chain seq x y z
N MET A 1 27.21 -61.40 -4.03
CA MET A 1 27.63 -60.21 -4.81
C MET A 1 26.53 -59.84 -5.81
N ARG A 2 25.76 -58.77 -5.57
CA ARG A 2 24.80 -58.21 -6.55
C ARG A 2 25.33 -56.85 -6.99
N ARG A 3 25.69 -56.72 -8.27
CA ARG A 3 26.17 -55.47 -8.88
C ARG A 3 25.01 -54.46 -8.96
N ALA A 4 25.14 -53.33 -8.27
CA ALA A 4 24.26 -52.19 -8.45
C ALA A 4 24.48 -51.61 -9.85
N ARG A 5 23.43 -51.60 -10.69
CA ARG A 5 23.41 -50.84 -11.94
C ARG A 5 23.12 -49.39 -11.58
N ALA A 6 24.12 -48.53 -11.68
CA ALA A 6 23.92 -47.08 -11.67
C ALA A 6 23.01 -46.71 -12.86
N ARG A 7 21.77 -46.29 -12.57
CA ARG A 7 20.91 -45.65 -13.55
C ARG A 7 21.44 -44.23 -13.74
N PHE A 8 22.23 -44.01 -14.78
CA PHE A 8 22.46 -42.68 -15.31
C PHE A 8 21.11 -42.14 -15.77
N VAL A 9 20.52 -41.24 -14.98
CA VAL A 9 19.41 -40.41 -15.43
C VAL A 9 20.00 -39.48 -16.48
N TYR A 10 19.77 -39.79 -17.76
CA TYR A 10 19.98 -38.83 -18.83
C TYR A 10 19.01 -37.67 -18.59
N LEU A 11 19.46 -36.65 -17.87
CA LEU A 11 18.85 -35.34 -17.91
C LEU A 11 18.91 -34.89 -19.37
N GLN A 12 17.80 -35.05 -20.07
CA GLN A 12 17.60 -34.57 -21.43
C GLN A 12 17.67 -33.04 -21.36
N ARG A 13 18.90 -32.50 -21.41
CA ARG A 13 19.16 -31.06 -21.32
C ARG A 13 18.45 -30.39 -22.49
N ARG A 14 17.29 -29.79 -22.23
CA ARG A 14 16.63 -28.92 -23.20
C ARG A 14 17.52 -27.70 -23.40
N TRP A 15 17.97 -27.52 -24.63
CA TRP A 15 18.76 -26.38 -25.05
C TRP A 15 17.80 -25.27 -25.45
N ILE A 16 17.84 -24.15 -24.72
CA ILE A 16 17.17 -22.91 -25.13
C ILE A 16 18.14 -22.17 -26.04
N ARG A 17 17.66 -21.79 -27.23
CA ARG A 17 18.43 -21.01 -28.20
C ARG A 17 17.75 -19.68 -28.44
N LEU A 18 18.52 -18.60 -28.42
CA LEU A 18 18.07 -17.27 -28.83
C LEU A 18 18.62 -16.97 -30.23
N LYS A 19 17.95 -16.10 -30.98
CA LYS A 19 18.45 -15.58 -32.26
C LYS A 19 18.96 -14.17 -32.03
N GLU A 20 20.23 -13.94 -32.32
CA GLU A 20 20.86 -12.62 -32.25
C GLU A 20 21.15 -12.13 -33.67
N LYS A 21 21.00 -10.83 -33.92
CA LYS A 21 21.41 -10.22 -35.20
C LYS A 21 22.88 -9.83 -35.11
N ASP A 22 23.69 -10.34 -36.03
CA ASP A 22 25.09 -9.90 -36.16
C ASP A 22 25.18 -8.49 -36.77
N SER A 23 26.41 -7.95 -36.88
CA SER A 23 26.67 -6.64 -37.49
C SER A 23 26.25 -6.51 -38.96
N TYR A 24 25.96 -7.63 -39.62
CA TYR A 24 25.49 -7.71 -41.01
C TYR A 24 23.97 -7.93 -41.10
N GLY A 25 23.27 -8.00 -39.96
CA GLY A 25 21.83 -8.19 -39.87
C GLY A 25 21.35 -9.65 -40.00
N ASN A 26 22.26 -10.64 -40.02
CA ASN A 26 21.89 -12.05 -40.11
C ASN A 26 21.46 -12.59 -38.73
N GLU A 27 20.45 -13.45 -38.70
CA GLU A 27 20.02 -14.12 -37.48
C GLU A 27 20.90 -15.34 -37.17
N VAL A 28 21.68 -15.27 -36.09
CA VAL A 28 22.56 -16.35 -35.64
C VAL A 28 21.98 -17.00 -34.37
N PRO A 29 21.71 -18.32 -34.37
CA PRO A 29 21.26 -19.01 -33.17
C PRO A 29 22.41 -19.15 -32.15
N ARG A 30 22.21 -18.66 -30.93
CA ARG A 30 23.15 -18.79 -29.81
C ARG A 30 22.52 -19.54 -28.64
N LEU A 31 23.36 -20.20 -27.85
CA LEU A 31 22.92 -20.88 -26.63
C LEU A 31 22.55 -19.81 -25.57
N ALA A 32 21.32 -19.85 -25.08
CA ALA A 32 20.79 -18.84 -24.18
C ALA A 32 21.12 -19.14 -22.70
N ARG A 33 22.38 -19.38 -22.37
CA ARG A 33 22.82 -19.68 -20.99
C ARG A 33 23.99 -18.78 -20.57
N PRO A 34 23.82 -17.92 -19.54
CA PRO A 34 22.54 -17.56 -18.91
C PRO A 34 21.57 -16.91 -19.92
N LEU A 35 20.26 -17.06 -19.72
CA LEU A 35 19.27 -16.45 -20.62
C LEU A 35 19.20 -14.94 -20.31
N PRO A 36 19.56 -14.07 -21.25
CA PRO A 36 19.49 -12.63 -21.01
C PRO A 36 18.02 -12.18 -20.96
N VAL A 37 17.68 -11.35 -19.96
CA VAL A 37 16.29 -10.95 -19.69
C VAL A 37 15.73 -10.02 -20.77
N GLU A 38 16.58 -9.25 -21.46
CA GLU A 38 16.20 -8.31 -22.51
C GLU A 38 15.49 -9.01 -23.69
N TYR A 39 15.78 -10.30 -23.94
CA TYR A 39 15.10 -11.09 -24.96
C TYR A 39 13.67 -11.50 -24.57
N LEU A 40 13.27 -11.24 -23.32
CA LEU A 40 11.93 -11.50 -22.79
C LEU A 40 11.10 -10.23 -22.67
N LEU A 41 11.69 -9.07 -22.94
CA LEU A 41 11.05 -7.77 -22.79
C LEU A 41 10.75 -7.15 -24.16
N VAL A 42 9.70 -6.33 -24.20
CA VAL A 42 9.33 -5.53 -25.36
C VAL A 42 9.12 -4.10 -24.88
N ASP A 43 9.77 -3.15 -25.55
CA ASP A 43 9.58 -1.74 -25.28
C ASP A 43 8.21 -1.27 -25.79
N VAL A 44 7.43 -0.67 -24.89
CA VAL A 44 6.14 -0.05 -25.22
C VAL A 44 6.29 1.46 -25.04
N PRO A 45 6.04 2.28 -26.07
CA PRO A 45 6.11 3.73 -25.94
C PRO A 45 5.05 4.22 -24.95
N ALA A 46 5.45 5.10 -24.03
CA ALA A 46 4.55 5.76 -23.08
C ALA A 46 4.52 7.27 -23.35
N SER A 47 3.32 7.85 -23.36
CA SER A 47 3.12 9.28 -23.57
C SER A 47 1.85 9.77 -22.88
N THR A 48 1.82 11.03 -22.51
CA THR A 48 0.60 11.75 -22.13
C THR A 48 0.05 12.52 -23.34
N PRO A 49 -1.29 12.71 -23.45
CA PRO A 49 -1.86 13.52 -24.51
C PRO A 49 -1.37 14.97 -24.42
N LEU A 50 -1.21 15.64 -25.57
CA LEU A 50 -0.77 17.04 -25.63
C LEU A 50 -1.69 17.97 -24.85
N THR A 51 -3.01 17.76 -24.96
CA THR A 51 -4.01 18.39 -24.11
C THR A 51 -4.46 17.37 -23.07
N PRO A 52 -4.24 17.61 -21.77
CA PRO A 52 -4.64 16.70 -20.72
C PRO A 52 -6.14 16.40 -20.78
N GLN A 53 -6.50 15.13 -20.82
CA GLN A 53 -7.88 14.68 -20.74
C GLN A 53 -8.07 13.95 -19.42
N PHE A 54 -8.69 14.62 -18.46
CA PHE A 54 -8.95 14.04 -17.14
C PHE A 54 -10.35 13.43 -17.09
N THR A 55 -10.41 12.17 -16.66
CA THR A 55 -11.66 11.50 -16.28
C THR A 55 -12.07 11.89 -14.87
N PHE A 56 -11.11 11.88 -13.95
CA PHE A 56 -11.30 12.27 -12.54
C PHE A 56 -11.07 13.76 -12.35
N TYR A 57 -11.74 14.35 -11.37
CA TYR A 57 -11.61 15.76 -11.05
C TYR A 57 -10.25 16.02 -10.39
N ALA A 58 -9.52 17.02 -10.89
CA ALA A 58 -8.26 17.45 -10.33
C ALA A 58 -8.28 18.97 -10.23
N ASN A 59 -8.06 19.48 -9.01
CA ASN A 59 -7.95 20.90 -8.72
C ASN A 59 -6.89 21.08 -7.62
N ASP A 60 -6.00 22.05 -7.81
CA ASP A 60 -4.87 22.32 -6.90
C ASP A 60 -5.33 22.83 -5.52
N ASP A 61 -6.54 23.40 -5.43
CA ASP A 61 -7.10 23.91 -4.18
C ASP A 61 -7.73 22.81 -3.29
N ILE A 62 -7.90 21.60 -3.82
CA ILE A 62 -8.59 20.50 -3.14
C ILE A 62 -7.58 19.42 -2.78
N THR A 63 -7.62 18.97 -1.53
CA THR A 63 -6.85 17.80 -1.10
C THR A 63 -7.52 16.52 -1.63
N PRO A 64 -6.84 15.71 -2.47
CA PRO A 64 -7.41 14.47 -3.01
C PRO A 64 -7.75 13.45 -1.94
N PHE A 65 -8.62 12.50 -2.25
CA PHE A 65 -8.92 11.43 -1.32
C PHE A 65 -7.68 10.55 -1.10
N LEU A 66 -7.55 9.99 0.11
CA LEU A 66 -6.39 9.16 0.48
C LEU A 66 -6.30 7.93 -0.41
N ILE A 67 -5.07 7.50 -0.74
CA ILE A 67 -4.84 6.35 -1.63
C ILE A 67 -4.85 5.05 -0.81
N GLU A 68 -5.44 4.00 -1.37
CA GLU A 68 -5.51 2.69 -0.72
C GLU A 68 -4.13 2.06 -0.51
N ASN A 69 -4.02 1.14 0.45
CA ASN A 69 -2.82 0.37 0.74
C ASN A 69 -1.58 1.19 1.14
N ARG A 70 -1.76 2.40 1.67
CA ARG A 70 -0.70 3.29 2.15
C ARG A 70 -0.70 3.49 3.67
N LEU A 71 -1.05 2.43 4.40
CA LEU A 71 -1.07 2.44 5.88
C LEU A 71 0.30 2.77 6.49
N ILE A 72 1.38 2.27 5.88
CA ILE A 72 2.76 2.51 6.33
C ILE A 72 3.12 4.01 6.20
N ASP A 73 2.55 4.69 5.20
CA ASP A 73 2.73 6.13 4.96
C ASP A 73 1.79 6.99 5.83
N GLY A 74 1.02 6.39 6.73
CA GLY A 74 0.03 7.07 7.57
C GLY A 74 -1.27 7.44 6.86
N GLN A 75 -1.47 7.00 5.61
CA GLN A 75 -2.70 7.23 4.87
C GLN A 75 -3.70 6.11 5.18
N VAL A 76 -4.63 6.38 6.09
CA VAL A 76 -5.68 5.44 6.49
C VAL A 76 -7.02 5.92 5.93
N GLN A 77 -7.62 5.10 5.06
CA GLN A 77 -8.96 5.33 4.55
C GLN A 77 -9.99 4.92 5.61
N GLU A 78 -10.48 5.89 6.37
CA GLU A 78 -11.56 5.72 7.34
C GLU A 78 -12.75 6.61 6.98
N PHE A 79 -13.89 6.38 7.64
CA PHE A 79 -15.07 7.23 7.47
C PHE A 79 -14.81 8.70 7.83
N ARG A 80 -13.86 8.97 8.75
CA ARG A 80 -13.43 10.35 9.07
C ARG A 80 -12.73 11.04 7.89
N SER A 81 -11.92 10.30 7.13
CA SER A 81 -11.26 10.79 5.93
C SER A 81 -12.29 11.16 4.86
N LEU A 82 -13.38 10.38 4.73
CA LEU A 82 -14.53 10.72 3.89
C LEU A 82 -15.21 12.02 4.34
N CYS A 83 -15.46 12.18 5.64
CA CYS A 83 -16.08 13.39 6.18
C CYS A 83 -15.22 14.64 5.87
N ALA A 84 -13.92 14.57 6.15
CA ALA A 84 -12.99 15.68 5.90
C ALA A 84 -12.91 16.01 4.40
N TYR A 85 -12.88 14.98 3.54
CA TYR A 85 -12.84 15.17 2.10
C TYR A 85 -14.10 15.87 1.57
N MET A 86 -15.29 15.37 1.94
CA MET A 86 -16.58 15.89 1.46
C MET A 86 -16.84 17.32 1.93
N GLN A 87 -16.29 17.74 3.08
CA GLN A 87 -16.42 19.12 3.59
C GLN A 87 -15.71 20.17 2.73
N GLN A 88 -14.82 19.77 1.82
CA GLN A 88 -14.16 20.68 0.88
C GLN A 88 -15.10 21.17 -0.23
N PHE A 89 -16.25 20.52 -0.42
CA PHE A 89 -17.14 20.75 -1.56
C PHE A 89 -18.49 21.34 -1.13
N ASN A 90 -19.07 22.13 -2.03
CA ASN A 90 -20.45 22.61 -1.89
C ASN A 90 -21.46 21.57 -2.40
N SER A 91 -22.74 21.73 -2.04
CA SER A 91 -23.81 20.81 -2.46
C SER A 91 -24.00 20.72 -3.98
N ASP A 92 -23.66 21.78 -4.72
CA ASP A 92 -23.70 21.81 -6.18
C ASP A 92 -22.46 21.20 -6.84
N GLN A 93 -21.42 20.87 -6.07
CA GLN A 93 -20.16 20.31 -6.56
C GLN A 93 -20.05 18.80 -6.32
N PHE A 94 -21.19 18.11 -6.19
CA PHE A 94 -21.22 16.68 -5.91
C PHE A 94 -20.54 15.84 -6.98
N LEU A 95 -20.72 16.17 -8.27
CA LEU A 95 -20.08 15.43 -9.37
C LEU A 95 -18.56 15.56 -9.27
N GLU A 96 -18.08 16.76 -8.98
CA GLU A 96 -16.67 17.08 -8.83
C GLU A 96 -16.06 16.32 -7.64
N ALA A 97 -16.77 16.26 -6.50
CA ALA A 97 -16.36 15.51 -5.32
C ALA A 97 -16.30 14.00 -5.56
N ILE A 98 -17.34 13.43 -6.19
CA ILE A 98 -17.44 11.98 -6.38
C ILE A 98 -16.59 11.47 -7.56
N SER A 99 -16.11 12.38 -8.41
CA SER A 99 -15.20 12.06 -9.53
C SER A 99 -13.75 11.88 -9.06
N ASP A 100 -13.54 11.17 -7.95
CA ASP A 100 -12.25 10.74 -7.43
C ASP A 100 -12.20 9.21 -7.42
N PHE A 101 -11.17 8.64 -8.05
CA PHE A 101 -11.05 7.18 -8.18
C PHE A 101 -10.93 6.48 -6.83
N HIS A 102 -10.14 7.03 -5.92
CA HIS A 102 -9.87 6.42 -4.62
C HIS A 102 -11.09 6.52 -3.72
N LEU A 103 -11.86 7.60 -3.83
CA LEU A 103 -13.15 7.72 -3.18
C LEU A 103 -14.16 6.68 -3.70
N LEU A 104 -14.28 6.53 -5.02
CA LEU A 104 -15.17 5.53 -5.62
C LEU A 104 -14.79 4.11 -5.19
N LEU A 105 -13.49 3.80 -5.16
CA LEU A 105 -13.00 2.51 -4.69
C LEU A 105 -13.35 2.31 -3.21
N PHE A 106 -13.08 3.30 -2.36
CA PHE A 106 -13.41 3.27 -0.94
C PHE A 106 -14.91 3.02 -0.71
N ILE A 107 -15.79 3.76 -1.38
CA ILE A 107 -17.24 3.58 -1.28
C ILE A 107 -17.67 2.18 -1.75
N THR A 108 -17.03 1.64 -2.78
CA THR A 108 -17.31 0.30 -3.30
C THR A 108 -16.92 -0.80 -2.31
N THR A 109 -15.82 -0.61 -1.58
CA THR A 109 -15.25 -1.60 -0.65
C THR A 109 -15.59 -1.34 0.82
N MET A 110 -16.36 -0.30 1.13
CA MET A 110 -16.71 0.05 2.50
C MET A 110 -17.72 -0.95 3.07
N ASP A 111 -17.31 -1.72 4.08
CA ASP A 111 -18.17 -2.73 4.73
C ASP A 111 -19.35 -2.14 5.50
N MET A 112 -19.20 -0.90 6.01
CA MET A 112 -20.24 -0.25 6.82
C MET A 112 -21.52 0.00 6.03
N LEU A 113 -21.39 0.35 4.74
CA LEU A 113 -22.50 0.64 3.83
C LEU A 113 -22.15 0.05 2.46
N PRO A 114 -22.57 -1.19 2.15
CA PRO A 114 -22.26 -1.81 0.87
C PRO A 114 -23.00 -1.10 -0.26
N MET A 115 -22.30 -0.22 -0.98
CA MET A 115 -22.90 0.58 -2.06
C MET A 115 -22.72 -0.03 -3.44
N LYS A 116 -21.84 -1.03 -3.59
CA LYS A 116 -21.41 -1.62 -4.86
C LYS A 116 -22.57 -1.90 -5.84
N ASP A 117 -23.65 -2.50 -5.37
CA ASP A 117 -24.78 -2.91 -6.22
C ASP A 117 -25.63 -1.73 -6.73
N HIS A 118 -25.49 -0.56 -6.10
CA HIS A 118 -26.23 0.67 -6.41
C HIS A 118 -25.37 1.75 -7.07
N MET A 119 -24.10 1.47 -7.34
CA MET A 119 -23.16 2.45 -7.90
C MET A 119 -23.21 2.57 -9.42
N VAL A 120 -23.87 1.66 -10.15
CA VAL A 120 -23.88 1.70 -11.62
C VAL A 120 -24.33 3.07 -12.17
N PRO A 121 -25.46 3.67 -11.74
CA PRO A 121 -25.88 4.98 -12.24
C PRO A 121 -24.88 6.09 -11.92
N LEU A 122 -24.23 6.03 -10.75
CA LEU A 122 -23.20 6.99 -10.36
C LEU A 122 -21.96 6.89 -11.27
N LEU A 123 -21.48 5.67 -11.54
CA LEU A 123 -20.32 5.44 -12.39
C LEU A 123 -20.58 5.88 -13.84
N GLU A 124 -21.80 5.71 -14.33
CA GLU A 124 -22.20 6.25 -15.64
C GLU A 124 -22.21 7.77 -15.65
N ALA A 125 -22.62 8.42 -14.55
CA ALA A 125 -22.63 9.87 -14.41
C ALA A 125 -21.21 10.44 -14.41
N VAL A 126 -20.29 9.81 -13.66
CA VAL A 126 -18.87 10.18 -13.65
C VAL A 126 -18.24 9.97 -15.03
N ARG A 127 -18.47 8.81 -15.66
CA ARG A 127 -17.94 8.49 -17.02
C ARG A 127 -18.37 9.52 -18.06
N ASN A 128 -19.64 9.91 -18.05
CA ASN A 128 -20.22 10.81 -19.05
C ASN A 128 -20.16 12.29 -18.63
N LYS A 129 -19.64 12.60 -17.43
CA LYS A 129 -19.63 13.93 -16.81
C LYS A 129 -21.04 14.54 -16.71
N ASP A 130 -22.04 13.71 -16.42
CA ASP A 130 -23.43 14.10 -16.29
C ASP A 130 -23.75 14.57 -14.87
N LYS A 131 -23.79 15.89 -14.69
CA LYS A 131 -24.05 16.53 -13.40
C LYS A 131 -25.47 16.30 -12.90
N GLN A 132 -26.45 16.17 -13.80
CA GLN A 132 -27.84 15.98 -13.42
C GLN A 132 -28.05 14.56 -12.88
N MET A 133 -27.50 13.56 -13.58
CA MET A 133 -27.59 12.16 -13.14
C MET A 133 -26.85 11.91 -11.82
N ALA A 134 -25.69 12.57 -11.62
CA ALA A 134 -24.98 12.51 -10.35
C ALA A 134 -25.79 13.12 -9.19
N MET A 135 -26.43 14.28 -9.41
CA MET A 135 -27.29 14.90 -8.40
C MET A 135 -28.56 14.09 -8.10
N GLU A 136 -29.11 13.40 -9.09
CA GLU A 136 -30.24 12.47 -8.86
C GLU A 136 -29.80 11.30 -7.98
N TRP A 137 -28.64 10.72 -8.23
CA TRP A 137 -28.08 9.66 -7.40
C TRP A 137 -27.75 10.13 -5.98
N ALA A 138 -27.26 11.36 -5.81
CA ALA A 138 -27.00 11.95 -4.50
C ALA A 138 -28.29 12.07 -3.65
N ARG A 139 -29.47 12.15 -4.27
CA ARG A 139 -30.76 12.15 -3.57
C ARG A 139 -31.29 10.75 -3.23
N SER A 140 -30.59 9.69 -3.64
CA SER A 140 -31.00 8.32 -3.36
C SER A 140 -30.91 7.99 -1.87
N GLU A 141 -31.72 7.04 -1.42
CA GLU A 141 -31.74 6.59 -0.02
C GLU A 141 -30.37 6.08 0.47
N HIS A 142 -29.61 5.44 -0.43
CA HIS A 142 -28.29 4.91 -0.13
C HIS A 142 -27.30 6.03 0.22
N TRP A 143 -27.26 7.10 -0.58
CA TRP A 143 -26.39 8.25 -0.31
C TRP A 143 -26.89 9.09 0.86
N ALA A 144 -28.22 9.24 1.02
CA ALA A 144 -28.80 9.93 2.17
C ALA A 144 -28.34 9.32 3.51
N THR A 145 -28.13 8.00 3.57
CA THR A 145 -27.58 7.32 4.75
C THR A 145 -26.14 7.76 5.04
N VAL A 146 -25.31 7.89 4.00
CA VAL A 146 -23.93 8.42 4.13
C VAL A 146 -23.95 9.85 4.66
N GLU A 147 -24.79 10.72 4.09
CA GLU A 147 -24.93 12.12 4.52
C GLU A 147 -25.36 12.24 5.99
N GLN A 148 -26.27 11.38 6.44
CA GLN A 148 -26.69 11.32 7.85
C GLN A 148 -25.52 10.94 8.77
N LEU A 149 -24.70 9.95 8.39
CA LEU A 149 -23.54 9.55 9.16
C LEU A 149 -22.44 10.63 9.19
N ILE A 150 -22.23 11.32 8.06
CA ILE A 150 -21.31 12.47 7.99
C ILE A 150 -21.79 13.55 8.98
N SER A 151 -23.08 13.87 8.96
CA SER A 151 -23.69 14.87 9.86
C SER A 151 -23.56 14.49 11.34
N ALA A 152 -23.78 13.21 11.68
CA ALA A 152 -23.64 12.71 13.05
C ALA A 152 -22.18 12.75 13.54
N THR A 153 -21.23 12.46 12.66
CA THR A 153 -19.79 12.50 12.97
C THR A 153 -19.30 13.93 13.20
N ALA A 154 -19.81 14.88 12.39
CA ALA A 154 -19.53 16.31 12.57
C ALA A 154 -20.07 16.82 13.92
N ALA A 155 -21.31 16.47 14.28
CA ALA A 155 -21.92 16.88 15.55
C ALA A 155 -21.18 16.33 16.79
N SER A 156 -20.67 15.09 16.70
CA SER A 156 -19.92 14.45 17.80
C SER A 156 -18.56 15.10 18.06
N THR A 157 -17.92 15.65 17.02
CA THR A 157 -16.61 16.33 17.13
C THR A 157 -16.73 17.64 17.91
N SER A 158 -17.88 18.31 17.87
CA SER A 158 -18.14 19.56 18.60
C SER A 158 -18.34 19.37 20.12
N GLN A 159 -18.52 18.15 20.63
CA GLN A 159 -18.80 17.91 22.05
C GLN A 159 -17.56 17.69 22.93
N ILE A 160 -16.35 17.60 22.36
CA ILE A 160 -15.11 17.40 23.14
C ILE A 160 -14.42 18.74 23.48
N ALA A 161 -14.82 19.84 22.85
CA ALA A 161 -14.21 21.16 23.06
C ALA A 161 -15.00 22.04 24.04
N GLN A 162 -15.31 21.57 25.26
CA GLN A 162 -15.75 22.45 26.36
C GLN A 162 -15.79 21.72 27.72
N VAL A 163 -14.62 21.57 28.36
CA VAL A 163 -14.56 21.49 29.83
C VAL A 163 -14.06 22.84 30.36
N PRO A 164 -14.95 23.68 30.94
CA PRO A 164 -14.53 24.91 31.60
C PRO A 164 -13.91 24.55 32.96
N PHE A 165 -12.59 24.58 33.06
CA PHE A 165 -11.89 24.45 34.33
C PHE A 165 -11.94 25.79 35.08
N ASN A 166 -12.87 25.91 36.01
CA ASN A 166 -13.02 27.06 36.89
C ASN A 166 -12.35 26.78 38.24
N SER A 167 -11.25 27.47 38.56
CA SER A 167 -10.99 28.04 39.91
C SER A 167 -9.63 28.71 40.00
N GLY A 168 -9.63 29.91 40.61
CA GLY A 168 -8.48 30.78 40.73
C GLY A 168 -7.50 30.46 41.86
N THR A 169 -6.33 31.08 41.72
CA THR A 169 -5.35 31.48 42.74
C THR A 169 -4.61 30.38 43.51
N ILE A 170 -3.30 30.19 43.22
CA ILE A 170 -2.16 30.34 44.14
C ILE A 170 -0.84 30.30 43.31
N ARG A 171 0.16 31.03 43.83
CA ARG A 171 1.48 31.47 43.30
C ARG A 171 2.46 30.38 42.79
N PRO A 172 3.53 30.79 42.06
CA PRO A 172 4.46 29.88 41.40
C PRO A 172 5.65 29.49 42.29
N SER A 173 6.19 28.28 42.12
CA SER A 173 7.62 27.96 42.20
C SER A 173 7.93 26.50 41.85
N SER A 174 8.83 26.36 40.87
CA SER A 174 9.93 25.37 40.71
C SER A 174 9.69 23.84 40.65
N SER A 175 10.39 23.29 39.64
CA SER A 175 11.08 21.97 39.54
C SER A 175 10.26 20.69 39.26
N LEU A 176 10.52 20.14 38.06
CA LEU A 176 10.53 18.72 37.69
C LEU A 176 11.36 17.90 38.72
N PRO A 177 11.04 16.61 38.99
CA PRO A 177 11.37 15.54 38.06
C PRO A 177 10.37 14.37 37.97
N ALA A 178 10.78 13.41 37.16
CA ALA A 178 10.08 12.29 36.57
C ALA A 178 9.60 11.15 37.50
N ALA A 179 8.67 10.39 36.94
CA ALA A 179 8.48 8.93 37.00
C ALA A 179 7.97 8.23 38.28
N SER A 180 7.01 7.32 38.01
CA SER A 180 6.57 6.13 38.79
C SER A 180 5.54 6.40 39.91
N THR A 181 4.51 5.59 40.18
CA THR A 181 4.50 4.11 40.22
C THR A 181 3.06 3.52 40.16
N SER A 182 2.93 2.41 39.41
CA SER A 182 2.25 1.13 39.68
C SER A 182 0.84 0.99 40.27
N VAL A 183 0.04 0.10 39.65
CA VAL A 183 -0.62 -1.03 40.35
C VAL A 183 -0.32 -2.32 39.57
N ALA A 184 0.08 -3.36 40.31
CA ALA A 184 0.52 -4.68 39.84
C ALA A 184 -0.59 -5.74 39.94
N VAL A 185 -0.42 -6.90 39.26
CA VAL A 185 -0.33 -8.26 39.85
C VAL A 185 -0.38 -9.32 38.73
N GLY A 186 0.63 -10.21 38.72
CA GLY A 186 0.71 -11.40 37.86
C GLY A 186 2.13 -11.90 37.59
N THR A 187 2.82 -12.38 38.63
CA THR A 187 4.08 -13.16 38.62
C THR A 187 4.00 -14.37 37.67
N GLU A 188 5.01 -14.70 36.86
CA GLU A 188 6.28 -15.29 37.28
C GLU A 188 7.44 -15.02 36.29
N ALA A 189 8.65 -14.90 36.86
CA ALA A 189 9.85 -14.44 36.21
C ALA A 189 10.75 -15.61 35.73
N ALA A 190 11.36 -15.43 34.57
CA ALA A 190 12.73 -15.86 34.33
C ALA A 190 13.45 -14.75 33.57
N ALA A 191 14.41 -14.12 34.25
CA ALA A 191 15.29 -13.10 33.73
C ALA A 191 16.38 -13.73 32.85
N ASN A 192 16.70 -13.10 31.71
CA ASN A 192 18.06 -12.65 31.40
C ASN A 192 18.13 -11.89 30.05
N SER A 193 18.51 -10.62 30.18
CA SER A 193 19.56 -9.93 29.41
C SER A 193 19.62 -10.04 27.88
N SER A 194 19.30 -8.91 27.23
CA SER A 194 20.08 -8.27 26.15
C SER A 194 21.10 -9.14 25.41
N ALA A 195 20.73 -9.59 24.21
CA ALA A 195 21.68 -9.88 23.14
C ALA A 195 21.29 -9.00 21.95
N ASP A 196 22.18 -8.08 21.57
CA ASP A 196 22.23 -7.57 20.20
C ASP A 196 22.26 -8.79 19.28
N GLN A 197 21.14 -9.10 18.64
CA GLN A 197 21.12 -10.10 17.58
C GLN A 197 21.80 -9.44 16.38
N GLU A 198 23.08 -9.74 16.14
CA GLU A 198 23.81 -9.26 14.97
C GLU A 198 23.23 -9.84 13.67
N LEU A 199 22.16 -9.23 13.15
CA LEU A 199 21.59 -9.64 11.86
C LEU A 199 22.57 -9.34 10.71
N TRP A 200 22.54 -10.14 9.65
CA TRP A 200 23.32 -9.91 8.44
C TRP A 200 22.46 -9.98 7.17
N THR A 201 22.76 -9.09 6.22
CA THR A 201 22.06 -9.01 4.93
C THR A 201 22.77 -9.88 3.91
N CYS A 202 22.05 -10.81 3.28
CA CYS A 202 22.59 -11.68 2.25
C CYS A 202 23.04 -10.89 1.01
N PRO A 203 24.30 -11.04 0.54
CA PRO A 203 24.79 -10.30 -0.62
C PRO A 203 24.12 -10.72 -1.94
N HIS A 204 23.50 -11.91 -1.99
CA HIS A 204 22.92 -12.45 -3.22
C HIS A 204 21.42 -12.16 -3.41
N CYS A 205 20.65 -12.17 -2.31
CA CYS A 205 19.19 -12.05 -2.37
C CYS A 205 18.61 -11.01 -1.40
N THR A 206 19.47 -10.25 -0.71
CA THR A 206 19.12 -9.18 0.24
C THR A 206 18.27 -9.60 1.45
N PHE A 207 18.08 -10.90 1.66
CA PHE A 207 17.37 -11.40 2.83
C PHE A 207 18.18 -11.16 4.11
N ILE A 208 17.49 -10.79 5.20
CA ILE A 208 18.09 -10.50 6.50
C ILE A 208 18.05 -11.79 7.32
N ASN A 209 19.21 -12.38 7.57
CA ASN A 209 19.36 -13.63 8.33
C ASN A 209 19.78 -13.33 9.77
N GLY A 210 19.48 -14.26 10.68
CA GLY A 210 20.02 -14.25 12.04
C GLY A 210 21.54 -14.43 12.06
N ALA A 211 22.18 -13.87 13.09
CA ALA A 211 23.63 -13.95 13.33
C ALA A 211 24.15 -15.39 13.37
N GLU A 212 23.30 -16.29 13.87
CA GLU A 212 23.55 -17.71 14.09
C GLU A 212 23.66 -18.51 12.79
N PHE A 213 23.21 -17.96 11.65
CA PHE A 213 23.23 -18.64 10.36
C PHE A 213 24.42 -18.21 9.51
N SER A 214 25.24 -19.18 9.10
CA SER A 214 26.34 -18.99 8.14
C SER A 214 25.92 -19.14 6.67
N ILE A 215 24.65 -19.51 6.43
CA ILE A 215 24.04 -19.65 5.12
C ILE A 215 22.70 -18.91 5.11
N CYS A 216 22.30 -18.40 3.94
CA CYS A 216 21.04 -17.69 3.83
C CYS A 216 19.84 -18.66 3.85
N GLU A 217 18.84 -18.40 4.68
CA GLU A 217 17.62 -19.22 4.75
C GLU A 217 16.79 -19.18 3.46
N MET A 218 16.86 -18.07 2.71
CA MET A 218 16.08 -17.90 1.48
C MET A 218 16.72 -18.48 0.22
N CYS A 219 18.04 -18.28 0.03
CA CYS A 219 18.73 -18.72 -1.18
C CYS A 219 19.73 -19.86 -0.94
N SER A 220 19.97 -20.23 0.32
CA SER A 220 20.92 -21.29 0.73
C SER A 220 22.38 -21.05 0.33
N LEU A 221 22.75 -19.80 0.01
CA LEU A 221 24.13 -19.40 -0.28
C LEU A 221 24.87 -18.95 1.00
N PRO A 222 26.20 -19.16 1.08
CA PRO A 222 27.00 -18.79 2.25
C PRO A 222 26.99 -17.28 2.52
N ARG A 223 27.30 -16.93 3.78
CA ARG A 223 27.41 -15.54 4.23
C ARG A 223 28.59 -14.80 3.60
N ASP A 224 29.70 -15.51 3.42
CA ASP A 224 30.93 -14.99 2.83
C ASP A 224 31.14 -15.63 1.46
N ASP A 225 31.45 -14.80 0.46
CA ASP A 225 31.95 -15.24 -0.83
C ASP A 225 33.41 -15.70 -0.65
N GLU A 226 33.63 -16.93 -0.19
CA GLU A 226 34.93 -17.58 -0.37
C GLU A 226 35.06 -17.92 -1.86
N ASP A 227 35.55 -16.94 -2.63
CA ASP A 227 36.21 -17.13 -3.92
C ASP A 227 37.42 -18.06 -3.72
N VAL A 228 37.17 -19.37 -3.72
CA VAL A 228 38.23 -20.37 -3.87
C VAL A 228 38.72 -20.32 -5.32
N PHE A 229 39.50 -19.30 -5.64
CA PHE A 229 40.47 -19.37 -6.72
C PHE A 229 41.69 -20.14 -6.21
N SER A 230 41.74 -21.43 -6.54
CA SER A 230 42.96 -22.22 -6.67
C SER A 230 42.76 -23.27 -7.75
#